data_AF-A0A2E7N4X8-F1
#
_entry.id   AF-A0A2E7N4X8-F1
#
_cell.length_a   1.000
_cell.length_b   1.000
_cell.length_c   1.000
_cell.angle_alpha   90.00
_cell.angle_beta   90.00
_cell.angle_gamma   90.00
#
_symmetry.space_group_name_H-M   'P 1'
#
loop_
_entity.id
_entity.type
_entity.pdbx_description
1 polymer ?
#
loop_
_entity_poly.entity_id
_entity_poly.type
_entity_poly.pdbx_seq_one_letter_code
_entity_poly.pdbx_strand_id
1 'polypeptide(L)'
;TQHVWAAGYNIAAADTLNAAIDEFDKEIGADLLKSVHANDSMRELGSSVDRHDNIGEGLIGTEGFQTIMSHDVFKDVPFYLEVPGTSKSGPDKPNVDRLKAIRSHIGAE
;
A
#
# COMPACT_ATOMS: atom_id res chain seq x y z
N THR A 1 2.51 3.04 -2.16
CA THR A 1 1.03 3.01 -2.23
C THR A 1 0.43 4.41 -2.23
N GLN A 2 0.76 5.29 -1.28
CA GLN A 2 0.17 6.64 -1.22
C GLN A 2 0.33 7.45 -2.52
N HIS A 3 1.53 7.47 -3.12
CA HIS A 3 1.74 8.20 -4.37
C HIS A 3 0.88 7.66 -5.53
N VAL A 4 0.72 6.34 -5.60
CA VAL A 4 -0.11 5.67 -6.62
C VAL A 4 -1.59 6.07 -6.44
N TRP A 5 -2.07 6.11 -5.19
CA TRP A 5 -3.39 6.64 -4.85
C TRP A 5 -3.54 8.13 -5.18
N ALA A 6 -2.58 8.97 -4.82
CA ALA A 6 -2.59 10.40 -5.14
C ALA A 6 -2.57 10.68 -6.64
N ALA A 7 -1.96 9.78 -7.43
CA ALA A 7 -1.94 9.83 -8.89
C ALA A 7 -3.27 9.35 -9.54
N GLY A 8 -4.20 8.80 -8.76
CA GLY A 8 -5.54 8.41 -9.22
C GLY A 8 -5.75 6.91 -9.44
N TYR A 9 -4.75 6.08 -9.16
CA TYR A 9 -4.92 4.63 -9.23
C TYR A 9 -5.58 4.11 -7.95
N ASN A 10 -6.81 3.63 -8.07
CA ASN A 10 -7.47 2.95 -6.96
C ASN A 10 -6.86 1.56 -6.79
N ILE A 11 -5.97 1.40 -5.82
CA ILE A 11 -5.33 0.12 -5.49
C ILE A 11 -6.02 -0.63 -4.32
N ALA A 12 -7.15 -0.11 -3.83
CA ALA A 12 -7.86 -0.67 -2.67
C ALA A 12 -8.97 -1.67 -3.06
N ALA A 13 -9.23 -1.89 -4.34
CA ALA A 13 -10.17 -2.89 -4.86
C ALA A 13 -9.48 -3.82 -5.86
N ALA A 14 -9.84 -5.11 -5.87
CA ALA A 14 -9.12 -6.13 -6.63
C ALA A 14 -9.08 -5.84 -8.14
N ASP A 15 -10.22 -5.50 -8.75
CA ASP A 15 -10.28 -5.25 -10.19
C ASP A 15 -9.42 -4.05 -10.62
N THR A 16 -9.42 -2.97 -9.82
CA THR A 16 -8.64 -1.77 -10.13
C THR A 16 -7.17 -1.92 -9.78
N LEU A 17 -6.84 -2.74 -8.77
CA LEU A 17 -5.46 -3.14 -8.49
C LEU A 17 -4.89 -3.98 -9.63
N ASN A 18 -5.64 -4.97 -10.14
CA ASN A 18 -5.22 -5.81 -11.27
C ASN A 18 -4.94 -4.94 -12.50
N ALA A 19 -5.85 -4.01 -12.84
CA ALA A 19 -5.64 -3.08 -13.94
C ALA A 19 -4.38 -2.21 -13.77
N ALA A 20 -4.11 -1.74 -12.55
CA ALA A 20 -2.90 -0.97 -12.26
C ALA A 20 -1.61 -1.80 -12.38
N ILE A 21 -1.66 -3.09 -12.00
CA ILE A 21 -0.54 -4.02 -12.12
C ILE A 21 -0.30 -4.41 -13.58
N ASP A 22 -1.36 -4.64 -14.36
CA ASP A 22 -1.27 -4.93 -15.79
C ASP A 22 -0.61 -3.76 -16.55
N GLU A 23 -0.98 -2.52 -16.21
CA GLU A 23 -0.35 -1.33 -16.76
C GLU A 23 1.12 -1.23 -16.34
N PHE A 24 1.43 -1.46 -15.06
CA PHE A 24 2.81 -1.47 -14.56
C PHE A 24 3.67 -2.54 -15.25
N ASP A 25 3.15 -3.74 -15.44
CA ASP A 25 3.86 -4.84 -16.10
C ASP A 25 4.12 -4.52 -17.58
N LYS A 26 3.12 -3.97 -18.27
CA LYS A 26 3.24 -3.57 -19.68
C LYS A 26 4.29 -2.48 -19.90
N GLU A 27 4.33 -1.47 -19.03
CA GLU A 27 5.17 -0.28 -19.23
C GLU A 27 6.56 -0.40 -18.58
N ILE A 28 6.68 -1.19 -17.50
CA ILE A 28 7.91 -1.29 -16.70
C ILE A 28 8.33 -2.76 -16.55
N GLY A 29 7.39 -3.64 -16.20
CA GLY A 29 7.63 -5.06 -15.93
C GLY A 29 7.52 -5.40 -14.45
N ALA A 30 6.60 -6.30 -14.10
CA ALA A 30 6.33 -6.75 -12.74
C ALA A 30 7.56 -7.39 -12.08
N ASP A 31 8.41 -8.06 -12.86
CA ASP A 31 9.67 -8.65 -12.38
C ASP A 31 10.67 -7.61 -11.86
N LEU A 32 10.51 -6.34 -12.24
CA LEU A 32 11.33 -5.22 -11.75
C LEU A 32 10.79 -4.61 -10.45
N LEU A 33 9.63 -5.06 -9.94
CA LEU A 33 9.10 -4.63 -8.65
C LEU A 33 9.97 -5.22 -7.52
N LYS A 34 10.81 -4.38 -6.90
CA LYS A 34 11.73 -4.82 -5.83
C LYS A 34 11.35 -4.37 -4.43
N SER A 35 10.45 -3.40 -4.30
CA SER A 35 9.97 -2.91 -3.02
C SER A 35 8.64 -2.18 -3.16
N VAL A 36 7.90 -2.12 -2.07
CA VAL A 36 6.72 -1.26 -1.93
C VAL A 36 6.92 -0.34 -0.73
N HIS A 37 6.71 0.95 -0.92
CA HIS A 37 6.51 1.87 0.20
C HIS A 37 5.03 1.81 0.59
N ALA A 38 4.71 1.14 1.70
CA ALA A 38 3.37 1.03 2.26
C ALA A 38 3.07 2.23 3.14
N ASN A 39 2.35 3.17 2.55
CA ASN A 39 1.89 4.39 3.18
C ASN A 39 0.38 4.51 2.93
N ASP A 40 -0.42 4.69 3.98
CA ASP A 40 -1.82 5.03 3.80
C ASP A 40 -1.93 6.49 3.31
N SER A 41 -3.10 6.91 2.82
CA SER A 41 -3.29 8.28 2.34
C SER A 41 -4.20 9.08 3.25
N MET A 42 -3.73 10.24 3.69
CA MET A 42 -4.54 11.25 4.37
C MET A 42 -5.45 12.03 3.40
N ARG A 43 -5.30 11.83 2.09
CA ARG A 43 -5.91 12.65 1.03
C ARG A 43 -6.63 11.79 0.02
N GLU A 44 -7.63 12.39 -0.61
CA GLU A 44 -8.54 11.74 -1.53
C GLU A 44 -7.80 11.15 -2.75
N LEU A 45 -8.40 10.13 -3.36
CA LEU A 45 -7.90 9.51 -4.59
C LEU A 45 -7.75 10.58 -5.68
N GLY A 46 -6.60 10.59 -6.37
CA GLY A 46 -6.36 11.55 -7.45
C GLY A 46 -6.13 12.99 -6.96
N SER A 47 -5.94 13.21 -5.66
CA SER A 47 -5.72 14.55 -5.11
C SER A 47 -4.43 15.23 -5.57
N SER A 48 -3.46 14.48 -6.12
CA SER A 48 -2.10 14.96 -6.42
C SER A 48 -1.36 15.53 -5.21
N VAL A 49 -1.78 15.14 -3.99
CA VAL A 49 -1.17 15.58 -2.73
C VAL A 49 -0.47 14.41 -2.05
N ASP A 50 0.83 14.56 -1.84
CA ASP A 50 1.65 13.63 -1.06
C ASP A 50 1.50 13.91 0.45
N ARG A 51 0.59 13.17 1.09
CA ARG A 51 0.40 13.15 2.54
C ARG A 51 0.10 11.73 3.00
N HIS A 52 1.12 11.12 3.60
CA HIS A 52 1.05 9.80 4.21
C HIS A 52 0.23 9.82 5.51
N ASP A 53 -0.47 8.72 5.76
CA ASP A 53 -1.09 8.42 7.05
C ASP A 53 -0.62 7.05 7.57
N ASN A 54 -0.87 6.80 8.85
CA ASN A 54 -0.62 5.50 9.48
C ASN A 54 -1.49 4.41 8.84
N ILE A 55 -1.02 3.17 8.92
CA ILE A 55 -1.66 2.01 8.28
C ILE A 55 -3.06 1.79 8.84
N GLY A 56 -4.08 1.93 7.98
CA GLY A 56 -5.49 1.76 8.33
C GLY A 56 -6.15 3.01 8.91
N GLU A 57 -5.42 4.11 9.08
CA GLU A 57 -5.96 5.40 9.57
C GLU A 57 -6.31 6.35 8.41
N GLY A 58 -5.84 6.06 7.20
CA GLY A 58 -6.13 6.84 6.00
C GLY A 58 -7.23 6.25 5.10
N LEU A 59 -7.30 6.77 3.88
CA LEU A 59 -8.35 6.47 2.90
C LEU A 59 -8.09 5.23 2.06
N ILE A 60 -6.86 4.68 2.04
CA ILE A 60 -6.62 3.34 1.49
C ILE A 60 -7.15 2.31 2.49
N GLY A 61 -6.89 2.53 3.78
CA GLY A 61 -7.50 1.79 4.88
C GLY A 61 -7.05 0.33 4.98
N THR A 62 -7.48 -0.34 6.04
CA THR A 62 -7.11 -1.74 6.31
C THR A 62 -7.57 -2.69 5.21
N GLU A 63 -8.79 -2.53 4.69
CA GLU A 63 -9.33 -3.36 3.60
C GLU A 63 -8.57 -3.17 2.28
N GLY A 64 -8.12 -1.94 1.99
CA GLY A 64 -7.28 -1.68 0.83
C GLY A 64 -5.92 -2.36 0.97
N PHE A 65 -5.29 -2.31 2.14
CA PHE A 65 -4.05 -3.05 2.38
C PHE A 65 -4.22 -4.57 2.37
N GLN A 66 -5.36 -5.11 2.81
CA GLN A 66 -5.68 -6.53 2.63
C GLN A 66 -5.73 -6.89 1.14
N THR A 67 -6.38 -6.06 0.31
CA THR A 67 -6.45 -6.26 -1.15
C THR A 67 -5.06 -6.22 -1.79
N ILE A 68 -4.25 -5.21 -1.46
CA ILE A 68 -2.88 -5.07 -1.96
C ILE A 68 -2.05 -6.30 -1.56
N MET A 69 -2.06 -6.69 -0.29
CA MET A 69 -1.21 -7.77 0.20
C MET A 69 -1.67 -9.17 -0.24
N SER A 70 -2.90 -9.31 -0.72
CA SER A 70 -3.42 -10.58 -1.27
C SER A 70 -2.98 -10.84 -2.71
N HIS A 71 -2.44 -9.85 -3.41
CA HIS A 71 -2.07 -10.01 -4.81
C HIS A 71 -0.68 -10.67 -4.95
N ASP A 72 -0.59 -11.72 -5.78
CA ASP A 72 0.60 -12.58 -5.91
C ASP A 72 1.89 -11.81 -6.27
N VAL A 73 1.78 -10.74 -7.06
CA VAL A 73 2.94 -9.87 -7.43
C VAL A 73 3.70 -9.33 -6.21
N PHE A 74 3.04 -9.18 -5.06
CA PHE A 74 3.67 -8.64 -3.84
C PHE A 74 4.13 -9.71 -2.86
N LYS A 75 3.93 -11.00 -3.15
CA LYS A 75 4.20 -12.10 -2.23
C LYS A 75 5.61 -12.06 -1.65
N ASP A 76 6.61 -11.89 -2.52
CA ASP A 76 8.03 -11.86 -2.17
C ASP A 76 8.62 -10.44 -2.18
N VAL A 77 7.77 -9.41 -2.21
CA VAL A 77 8.20 -8.00 -2.26
C VAL A 77 8.21 -7.38 -0.86
N PRO A 78 9.33 -6.79 -0.40
CA PRO A 78 9.39 -6.14 0.89
C PRO A 78 8.56 -4.85 0.93
N PHE A 79 7.86 -4.65 2.05
CA PHE A 79 7.10 -3.44 2.35
C PHE A 79 7.85 -2.56 3.37
N TYR A 80 8.07 -1.29 3.02
CA TYR A 80 8.69 -0.27 3.85
C TYR A 80 7.67 0.79 4.26
N LEU A 81 7.80 1.31 5.49
CA LEU A 81 6.92 2.35 6.00
C LEU A 81 7.60 3.71 5.93
N GLU A 82 6.86 4.74 5.52
CA GLU A 82 7.23 6.16 5.57
C GLU A 82 6.10 6.99 6.22
N VAL A 83 5.42 6.37 7.19
CA VAL A 83 4.26 6.94 7.89
C VAL A 83 4.66 7.86 9.05
N PRO A 84 3.75 8.74 9.53
CA PRO A 84 4.05 9.63 10.65
C PRO A 84 4.39 8.92 11.96
N GLY A 85 3.84 7.73 12.19
CA GLY A 85 3.93 7.00 13.45
C GLY A 85 3.07 7.59 14.56
N THR A 86 2.88 6.83 15.63
CA THR A 86 2.01 7.21 16.77
C THR A 86 2.49 8.49 17.49
N SER A 87 3.81 8.70 17.57
CA SER A 87 4.45 9.89 18.15
C SER A 87 4.69 11.03 17.14
N LYS A 88 4.31 10.85 15.87
CA LYS A 88 4.61 11.79 14.77
C LYS A 88 6.10 12.07 14.56
N SER A 89 6.96 11.10 14.91
CA SER A 89 8.41 11.17 14.75
C SER A 89 8.95 10.20 13.70
N GLY A 90 8.06 9.65 12.85
CA GLY A 90 8.38 8.68 11.81
C GLY A 90 7.84 7.28 12.11
N PRO A 91 8.10 6.32 11.20
CA PRO A 91 7.56 4.97 11.28
C PRO A 91 7.92 4.26 12.58
N ASP A 92 6.98 3.49 13.12
CA ASP A 92 7.11 2.84 14.42
C ASP A 92 6.64 1.38 14.40
N LYS A 93 6.98 0.66 15.48
CA LYS A 93 6.63 -0.76 15.64
C LYS A 93 5.11 -1.03 15.53
N PRO A 94 4.22 -0.22 16.12
CA PRO A 94 2.77 -0.40 15.94
C PRO A 94 2.33 -0.47 14.47
N ASN A 95 2.85 0.40 13.59
CA ASN A 95 2.49 0.34 12.17
C ASN A 95 3.07 -0.89 11.46
N VAL A 96 4.29 -1.33 11.82
CA VAL A 96 4.84 -2.60 11.33
C VAL A 96 3.97 -3.78 11.75
N ASP A 97 3.55 -3.80 13.01
CA ASP A 97 2.70 -4.86 13.56
C ASP A 97 1.32 -4.88 12.88
N ARG A 98 0.75 -3.72 12.52
CA ARG A 98 -0.50 -3.62 11.75
C ARG A 98 -0.37 -4.29 10.38
N LEU A 99 0.68 -4.01 9.61
CA LEU A 99 0.90 -4.68 8.32
C LEU A 99 1.09 -6.19 8.48
N LYS A 100 1.83 -6.62 9.50
CA LYS A 100 2.00 -8.05 9.80
C LYS A 100 0.66 -8.71 10.15
N ALA A 101 -0.16 -8.05 10.97
CA ALA A 101 -1.49 -8.55 11.33
C ALA A 101 -2.41 -8.66 10.11
N ILE A 102 -2.39 -7.67 9.21
CA ILE A 102 -3.11 -7.73 7.92
C ILE A 102 -2.67 -8.95 7.12
N ARG A 103 -1.36 -9.13 6.96
CA ARG A 103 -0.75 -10.20 6.17
C ARG A 103 -1.07 -11.60 6.74
N SER A 104 -1.00 -11.76 8.07
CA SER A 104 -1.44 -13.00 8.74
C SER A 104 -2.95 -13.24 8.61
N HIS A 105 -3.79 -12.19 8.67
CA HIS A 105 -5.23 -12.31 8.57
C HIS A 105 -5.69 -12.87 7.21
N ILE A 106 -5.01 -12.47 6.13
CA ILE A 106 -5.30 -12.96 4.76
C ILE A 106 -4.60 -14.29 4.44
N GLY A 107 -3.83 -14.86 5.37
CA GLY A 107 -3.11 -16.13 5.15
C GLY A 107 -1.92 -16.03 4.19
N ALA A 108 -1.41 -14.83 3.94
CA ALA A 108 -0.25 -14.60 3.08
C ALA A 108 1.04 -14.60 3.92
N GLU A 109 1.51 -15.76 4.38
CA GLU A 109 2.83 -15.87 5.05
C GLU A 109 3.97 -15.59 4.05
#